data_AF-A0A7S1BAM9-F1
#
_entry.id   AF-A0A7S1BAM9-F1
#
_cell.length_a   1.000
_cell.length_b   1.000
_cell.length_c   1.000
_cell.angle_alpha   90.00
_cell.angle_beta   90.00
_cell.angle_gamma   90.00
#
_symmetry.space_group_name_H-M   'P 1'
#
loop_
_entity.id
_entity.type
_entity.pdbx_description
1 polymer ?
#
loop_
_entity_poly.entity_id
_entity_poly.type
_entity_poly.pdbx_seq_one_letter_code
_entity_poly.pdbx_strand_id
1 'polypeptide(L)'
;DMNNDLTAAGFAFVYAARNDTLTEEDRAARRVAFEAEIDRLDAALTAGGPFRLGSEFTGMDAIIVPTLERWRYQLPLTAQLDILAGRPGICRWFEAMEAFAPYSERVEGDAYSWTATNAMFLRYFGGGDERPEVAAAIAKSDEAADSLATAFAAQLETADSGAGPRREAAAKVVTNHAAVVEDCTREDPLSQKHFPRATAAVEGVDVVLRHAASVLLSGEDVVEAAQKGPLPELPEGESRTAAALAARTVAKRLCVPRDMGAPSARVLRGVLATLADRLEKE
;
A
#
# COMPACT_ATOMS: atom_id res chain seq x y z
N ASP A 1 -21.61 -19.41 -8.26
CA ASP A 1 -21.78 -17.96 -8.55
C ASP A 1 -20.39 -17.46 -8.85
N MET A 2 -20.16 -16.82 -9.99
CA MET A 2 -18.82 -16.65 -10.54
C MET A 2 -17.82 -16.00 -9.58
N ASN A 3 -18.25 -14.97 -8.86
CA ASN A 3 -17.37 -14.30 -7.90
C ASN A 3 -17.03 -15.21 -6.71
N ASN A 4 -17.99 -16.00 -6.24
CA ASN A 4 -17.79 -16.97 -5.16
C ASN A 4 -16.90 -18.13 -5.60
N ASP A 5 -17.10 -18.64 -6.82
CA ASP A 5 -16.31 -19.74 -7.39
C ASP A 5 -14.84 -19.31 -7.54
N LEU A 6 -14.60 -18.12 -8.11
CA LEU A 6 -13.27 -17.53 -8.24
C LEU A 6 -12.60 -17.30 -6.88
N THR A 7 -13.33 -16.70 -5.93
CA THR A 7 -12.80 -16.42 -4.58
C THR A 7 -12.44 -17.72 -3.87
N ALA A 8 -13.29 -18.75 -3.97
CA ALA A 8 -13.03 -20.06 -3.40
C ALA A 8 -11.80 -20.73 -4.03
N ALA A 9 -11.69 -20.73 -5.37
CA ALA A 9 -10.55 -21.31 -6.08
C ALA A 9 -9.24 -20.57 -5.75
N GLY A 10 -9.28 -19.23 -5.72
CA GLY A 10 -8.12 -18.42 -5.37
C GLY A 10 -7.67 -18.60 -3.93
N PHE A 11 -8.60 -18.68 -2.96
CA PHE A 11 -8.23 -19.02 -1.59
C PHE A 11 -7.66 -20.44 -1.47
N ALA A 12 -8.28 -21.41 -2.14
CA ALA A 12 -7.75 -22.78 -2.17
C ALA A 12 -6.31 -22.79 -2.69
N PHE A 13 -6.01 -22.07 -3.77
CA PHE A 13 -4.68 -21.93 -4.33
C PHE A 13 -3.70 -21.23 -3.38
N VAL A 14 -4.03 -20.02 -2.91
CA VAL A 14 -3.14 -19.20 -2.06
C VAL A 14 -2.79 -19.91 -0.75
N TYR A 15 -3.74 -20.61 -0.14
CA TYR A 15 -3.50 -21.33 1.10
C TYR A 15 -2.89 -22.72 0.91
N ALA A 16 -2.93 -23.29 -0.31
CA ALA A 16 -2.32 -24.60 -0.57
C ALA A 16 -0.82 -24.63 -0.27
N ALA A 17 -0.12 -23.53 -0.58
CA ALA A 17 1.31 -23.39 -0.29
C ALA A 17 1.66 -23.48 1.20
N ARG A 18 0.68 -23.25 2.09
CA ARG A 18 0.86 -23.25 3.55
C ARG A 18 0.40 -24.55 4.21
N ASN A 19 -0.20 -25.45 3.42
CA ASN A 19 -0.71 -26.71 3.93
C ASN A 19 0.29 -27.83 3.59
N ASP A 20 1.00 -28.27 4.62
CA ASP A 20 2.04 -29.29 4.54
C ASP A 20 1.48 -30.71 4.34
N THR A 21 0.15 -30.88 4.44
CA THR A 21 -0.53 -32.17 4.17
C THR A 21 -0.86 -32.39 2.70
N LEU A 22 -0.72 -31.36 1.85
CA LEU A 22 -1.02 -31.44 0.43
C LEU A 22 0.17 -31.95 -0.37
N THR A 23 -0.10 -32.84 -1.32
CA THR A 23 0.90 -33.26 -2.29
C THR A 23 1.19 -32.14 -3.31
N GLU A 24 2.30 -32.25 -4.03
CA GLU A 24 2.60 -31.35 -5.14
C GLU A 24 1.56 -31.45 -6.26
N GLU A 25 0.98 -32.64 -6.48
CA GLU A 25 -0.14 -32.84 -7.41
C GLU A 25 -1.38 -32.07 -6.95
N ASP A 26 -1.72 -32.12 -5.66
CA ASP A 26 -2.84 -31.36 -5.09
C ASP A 26 -2.64 -29.85 -5.19
N ARG A 27 -1.40 -29.37 -5.09
CA ARG A 27 -1.04 -27.95 -5.24
C ARG A 27 -1.16 -27.52 -6.70
N ALA A 28 -0.65 -28.33 -7.63
CA ALA A 28 -0.77 -28.10 -9.07
C ALA A 28 -2.23 -28.09 -9.52
N ALA A 29 -3.05 -29.04 -9.06
CA ALA A 29 -4.47 -29.11 -9.39
C ALA A 29 -5.23 -27.84 -8.95
N ARG A 30 -4.94 -27.32 -7.75
CA ARG A 30 -5.55 -26.06 -7.27
C ARG A 30 -5.09 -24.84 -8.07
N ARG A 31 -3.85 -24.81 -8.52
CA ARG A 31 -3.36 -23.75 -9.43
C ARG A 31 -4.15 -23.76 -10.74
N VAL A 32 -4.28 -24.93 -11.37
CA VAL A 32 -5.04 -25.10 -12.61
C VAL A 32 -6.50 -24.67 -12.42
N ALA A 33 -7.14 -25.09 -11.32
CA ALA A 33 -8.52 -24.69 -11.02
C ALA A 33 -8.66 -23.17 -10.84
N PHE A 34 -7.70 -22.53 -10.17
CA PHE A 34 -7.70 -21.08 -10.00
C PHE A 34 -7.49 -20.34 -11.32
N GLU A 35 -6.49 -20.74 -12.12
CA GLU A 35 -6.23 -20.14 -13.44
C GLU A 35 -7.46 -20.27 -14.35
N ALA A 36 -8.15 -21.43 -14.33
CA ALA A 36 -9.38 -21.62 -15.08
C ALA A 36 -10.52 -20.68 -14.66
N GLU A 37 -10.68 -20.40 -13.36
CA GLU A 37 -11.68 -19.43 -12.88
C GLU A 37 -11.31 -17.98 -13.22
N ILE A 38 -10.01 -17.62 -13.21
CA ILE A 38 -9.57 -16.30 -13.69
C ILE A 38 -9.85 -16.17 -15.19
N ASP A 39 -9.54 -17.19 -15.99
CA ASP A 39 -9.79 -17.20 -17.44
C ASP A 39 -11.30 -17.12 -17.72
N ARG A 40 -12.14 -17.75 -16.90
CA ARG A 40 -13.60 -17.63 -16.99
C ARG A 40 -14.08 -16.20 -16.70
N LEU A 41 -13.52 -15.55 -15.68
CA LEU A 41 -13.81 -14.15 -15.39
C LEU A 41 -13.39 -13.25 -16.57
N ASP A 42 -12.19 -13.46 -17.12
CA ASP A 42 -11.67 -12.71 -18.25
C ASP A 42 -12.57 -12.81 -19.49
N ALA A 43 -13.00 -14.03 -19.82
CA ALA A 43 -13.94 -14.28 -20.91
C ALA A 43 -15.27 -13.56 -20.70
N ALA A 44 -15.80 -13.56 -19.46
CA ALA A 44 -17.04 -12.88 -19.13
C ALA A 44 -16.93 -11.35 -19.28
N LEU A 45 -15.83 -10.75 -18.82
CA LEU A 45 -15.54 -9.32 -19.01
C LEU A 45 -15.31 -8.98 -20.49
N THR A 46 -14.77 -9.89 -21.28
CA THR A 46 -14.62 -9.75 -22.73
C THR A 46 -15.94 -9.76 -23.49
N ALA A 47 -16.92 -10.53 -23.05
CA ALA A 47 -18.22 -10.60 -23.71
C ALA A 47 -19.19 -9.46 -23.33
N GLY A 48 -19.20 -9.01 -22.07
CA GLY A 48 -20.29 -8.18 -21.51
C GLY A 48 -20.06 -6.66 -21.51
N GLY A 49 -18.80 -6.20 -21.50
CA GLY A 49 -18.45 -4.80 -21.29
C GLY A 49 -17.33 -4.62 -20.25
N PRO A 50 -16.91 -3.39 -19.94
CA PRO A 50 -15.81 -3.13 -19.01
C PRO A 50 -16.08 -3.59 -17.57
N PHE A 51 -17.35 -3.75 -17.17
CA PHE A 51 -17.75 -4.18 -15.83
C PHE A 51 -18.44 -5.55 -15.83
N ARG A 52 -18.57 -6.18 -14.66
CA ARG A 52 -19.05 -7.56 -14.51
C ARG A 52 -20.42 -7.82 -15.13
N LEU A 53 -21.33 -6.83 -15.10
CA LEU A 53 -22.69 -6.94 -15.59
C LEU A 53 -23.00 -6.01 -16.77
N GLY A 54 -21.98 -5.46 -17.44
CA GLY A 54 -22.17 -4.65 -18.64
C GLY A 54 -21.27 -3.42 -18.70
N SER A 55 -21.87 -2.30 -19.11
CA SER A 55 -21.21 -1.00 -19.26
C SER A 55 -21.18 -0.16 -17.98
N GLU A 56 -21.93 -0.54 -16.95
CA GLU A 56 -22.04 0.21 -15.70
C GLU A 56 -21.43 -0.55 -14.53
N PHE A 57 -20.81 0.18 -13.61
CA PHE A 57 -20.31 -0.35 -12.35
C PHE A 57 -21.45 -0.90 -11.50
N THR A 58 -21.26 -2.09 -10.91
CA THR A 58 -22.27 -2.72 -10.07
C THR A 58 -21.70 -3.23 -8.74
N GLY A 59 -22.57 -3.68 -7.85
CA GLY A 59 -22.15 -4.36 -6.62
C GLY A 59 -21.27 -5.60 -6.86
N MET A 60 -21.38 -6.24 -8.04
CA MET A 60 -20.52 -7.39 -8.39
C MET A 60 -19.06 -6.97 -8.58
N ASP A 61 -18.83 -5.77 -9.10
CA ASP A 61 -17.51 -5.18 -9.21
C ASP A 61 -16.99 -4.77 -7.82
N ALA A 62 -17.83 -4.12 -7.01
CA ALA A 62 -17.47 -3.74 -5.64
C ALA A 62 -17.00 -4.91 -4.78
N ILE A 63 -17.63 -6.08 -4.91
CA ILE A 63 -17.28 -7.28 -4.15
C ILE A 63 -15.94 -7.88 -4.58
N ILE A 64 -15.59 -7.81 -5.87
CA ILE A 64 -14.40 -8.48 -6.42
C ILE A 64 -13.13 -7.63 -6.32
N VAL A 65 -13.27 -6.30 -6.27
CA VAL A 65 -12.16 -5.33 -6.22
C VAL A 65 -11.05 -5.70 -5.22
N PRO A 66 -11.34 -5.90 -3.92
CA PRO A 66 -10.27 -6.11 -2.94
C PRO A 66 -9.47 -7.40 -3.21
N THR A 67 -10.11 -8.40 -3.82
CA THR A 67 -9.49 -9.67 -4.16
C THR A 67 -8.59 -9.54 -5.38
N LEU A 68 -9.08 -8.91 -6.46
CA LEU A 68 -8.29 -8.73 -7.67
C LEU A 68 -7.09 -7.80 -7.44
N GLU A 69 -7.26 -6.70 -6.71
CA GLU A 69 -6.14 -5.82 -6.36
C GLU A 69 -5.07 -6.57 -5.57
N ARG A 70 -5.48 -7.31 -4.53
CA ARG A 70 -4.56 -8.11 -3.73
C ARG A 70 -3.78 -9.08 -4.62
N TRP A 71 -4.46 -9.79 -5.52
CA TRP A 71 -3.82 -10.75 -6.38
C TRP A 71 -2.89 -10.12 -7.43
N ARG A 72 -3.26 -8.96 -7.99
CA ARG A 72 -2.43 -8.17 -8.91
C ARG A 72 -1.04 -7.89 -8.34
N TYR A 73 -0.95 -7.59 -7.05
CA TYR A 73 0.32 -7.24 -6.40
C TYR A 73 0.99 -8.40 -5.65
N GLN A 74 0.24 -9.29 -5.01
CA GLN A 74 0.80 -10.30 -4.11
C GLN A 74 1.17 -11.61 -4.80
N LEU A 75 0.43 -12.04 -5.84
CA LEU A 75 0.71 -13.31 -6.52
C LEU A 75 2.02 -13.32 -7.32
N PRO A 76 2.45 -12.21 -7.97
CA PRO A 76 3.77 -12.16 -8.59
C PRO A 76 4.91 -12.41 -7.57
N LEU A 77 4.72 -11.94 -6.34
CA LEU A 77 5.72 -12.07 -5.27
C LEU A 77 5.72 -13.48 -4.65
N THR A 78 4.53 -14.05 -4.42
CA THR A 78 4.37 -15.28 -3.63
C THR A 78 4.23 -16.55 -4.46
N ALA A 79 3.69 -16.46 -5.68
CA ALA A 79 3.31 -17.62 -6.47
C ALA A 79 3.79 -17.56 -7.94
N GLN A 80 4.53 -16.50 -8.31
CA GLN A 80 4.99 -16.25 -9.69
C GLN A 80 3.84 -16.32 -10.70
N LEU A 81 2.70 -15.76 -10.32
CA LEU A 81 1.50 -15.72 -11.15
C LEU A 81 1.07 -14.27 -11.31
N ASP A 82 0.96 -13.84 -12.57
CA ASP A 82 0.37 -12.57 -12.95
C ASP A 82 -1.06 -12.83 -13.45
N ILE A 83 -2.05 -12.23 -12.79
CA ILE A 83 -3.46 -12.37 -13.15
C ILE A 83 -3.81 -11.57 -14.41
N LEU A 84 -2.99 -10.62 -14.83
CA LEU A 84 -3.23 -9.78 -16.02
C LEU A 84 -2.62 -10.39 -17.28
N ALA A 85 -1.55 -11.18 -17.15
CA ALA A 85 -0.84 -11.78 -18.27
C ALA A 85 -1.77 -12.65 -19.13
N GLY A 86 -1.97 -12.22 -20.39
CA GLY A 86 -2.83 -12.92 -21.35
C GLY A 86 -4.34 -12.71 -21.13
N ARG A 87 -4.76 -11.79 -20.25
CA ARG A 87 -6.16 -11.63 -19.83
C ARG A 87 -6.68 -10.21 -20.09
N PRO A 88 -7.03 -9.88 -21.36
CA PRO A 88 -7.40 -8.52 -21.76
C PRO A 88 -8.72 -8.05 -21.16
N GLY A 89 -9.65 -8.93 -20.83
CA GLY A 89 -10.89 -8.59 -20.14
C GLY A 89 -10.66 -8.04 -18.74
N ILE A 90 -9.77 -8.68 -17.99
CA ILE A 90 -9.36 -8.20 -16.66
C ILE A 90 -8.59 -6.88 -16.77
N CYS A 91 -7.68 -6.74 -17.74
CA CYS A 91 -6.98 -5.46 -17.98
C CYS A 91 -7.98 -4.31 -18.23
N ARG A 92 -8.93 -4.50 -19.15
CA ARG A 92 -9.96 -3.48 -19.43
C ARG A 92 -10.85 -3.19 -18.22
N TRP A 93 -11.10 -4.17 -17.36
CA TRP A 93 -11.83 -3.96 -16.13
C TRP A 93 -11.04 -3.06 -15.17
N PHE A 94 -9.73 -3.28 -14.99
CA PHE A 94 -8.89 -2.38 -14.19
C PHE A 94 -8.85 -0.98 -14.80
N GLU A 95 -8.70 -0.84 -16.12
CA GLU A 95 -8.73 0.47 -16.79
C GLU A 95 -10.07 1.21 -16.54
N ALA A 96 -11.19 0.49 -16.59
CA ALA A 96 -12.51 1.06 -16.33
C ALA A 96 -12.72 1.44 -14.85
N MET A 97 -12.19 0.63 -13.93
CA MET A 97 -12.18 0.94 -12.51
C MET A 97 -11.32 2.18 -12.23
N GLU A 98 -10.10 2.26 -12.78
CA GLU A 98 -9.18 3.40 -12.63
C GLU A 98 -9.81 4.71 -13.17
N ALA A 99 -10.62 4.63 -14.24
CA ALA A 99 -11.40 5.76 -14.76
C ALA A 99 -12.64 6.13 -13.93
N PHE A 100 -13.07 5.29 -12.98
CA PHE A 100 -14.21 5.53 -12.12
C PHE A 100 -13.78 6.28 -10.85
N ALA A 101 -13.97 7.60 -10.83
CA ALA A 101 -13.46 8.48 -9.77
C ALA A 101 -13.75 8.02 -8.32
N PRO A 102 -14.95 7.51 -7.94
CA PRO A 102 -15.18 7.00 -6.60
C PRO A 102 -14.25 5.85 -6.21
N TYR A 103 -13.78 5.06 -7.18
CA TYR A 103 -12.75 4.04 -6.96
C TYR A 103 -11.37 4.68 -6.83
N SER A 104 -10.85 5.30 -7.89
CA SER A 104 -9.46 5.76 -7.96
C SER A 104 -9.11 6.87 -6.95
N GLU A 105 -10.08 7.67 -6.54
CA GLU A 105 -9.85 8.74 -5.57
C GLU A 105 -10.00 8.30 -4.10
N ARG A 106 -10.72 7.21 -3.82
CA ARG A 106 -11.15 6.89 -2.43
C ARG A 106 -10.83 5.48 -1.97
N VAL A 107 -11.02 4.47 -2.81
CA VAL A 107 -11.02 3.07 -2.38
C VAL A 107 -10.06 2.16 -3.16
N GLU A 108 -9.43 2.66 -4.22
CA GLU A 108 -8.32 1.98 -4.87
C GLU A 108 -7.17 1.79 -3.89
N GLY A 109 -6.70 0.54 -3.74
CA GLY A 109 -5.46 0.25 -3.03
C GLY A 109 -4.24 0.45 -3.92
N ASP A 110 -3.13 0.91 -3.33
CA ASP A 110 -1.90 1.15 -4.10
C ASP A 110 -0.91 -0.02 -4.04
N ALA A 111 0.04 0.01 -4.98
CA ALA A 111 1.07 -1.01 -5.10
C ALA A 111 1.89 -1.17 -3.81
N TYR A 112 2.21 -0.08 -3.11
CA TYR A 112 3.04 -0.13 -1.91
C TYR A 112 2.30 -0.84 -0.77
N SER A 113 1.07 -0.40 -0.44
CA SER A 113 0.27 -0.94 0.64
C SER A 113 -0.08 -2.40 0.42
N TRP A 114 -0.43 -2.81 -0.80
CA TRP A 114 -0.68 -4.23 -1.09
C TRP A 114 0.58 -5.09 -0.97
N THR A 115 1.73 -4.57 -1.41
CA THR A 115 3.03 -5.26 -1.31
C THR A 115 3.48 -5.38 0.13
N ALA A 116 3.51 -4.28 0.89
CA ALA A 116 3.93 -4.25 2.28
C ALA A 116 3.02 -5.11 3.18
N THR A 117 1.71 -5.13 2.90
CA THR A 117 0.75 -5.93 3.68
C THR A 117 0.96 -7.43 3.47
N ASN A 118 1.54 -7.86 2.34
CA ASN A 118 1.84 -9.28 2.10
C ASN A 118 2.80 -9.84 3.16
N ALA A 119 3.89 -9.12 3.43
CA ALA A 119 4.86 -9.50 4.45
C ALA A 119 4.20 -9.59 5.84
N MET A 120 3.26 -8.68 6.13
CA MET A 120 2.47 -8.72 7.37
C MET A 120 1.59 -9.95 7.48
N PHE A 121 0.91 -10.35 6.41
CA PHE A 121 0.10 -11.57 6.40
C PHE A 121 0.96 -12.82 6.62
N LEU A 122 2.15 -12.87 6.03
CA LEU A 122 3.08 -13.98 6.22
C LEU A 122 3.61 -14.05 7.66
N ARG A 123 3.93 -12.90 8.27
CA ARG A 123 4.34 -12.81 9.68
C ARG A 123 3.27 -13.32 10.65
N TYR A 124 2.03 -12.91 10.48
CA TYR A 124 0.95 -13.26 11.42
C TYR A 124 0.28 -14.60 11.14
N PHE A 125 0.15 -14.99 9.87
CA PHE A 125 -0.67 -16.13 9.46
C PHE A 125 0.09 -17.15 8.60
N GLY A 126 1.33 -16.88 8.24
CA GLY A 126 2.19 -17.80 7.50
C GLY A 126 3.06 -18.69 8.39
N GLY A 127 3.12 -18.44 9.70
CA GLY A 127 4.09 -19.08 10.61
C GLY A 127 5.35 -18.24 10.85
N GLY A 128 5.42 -17.03 10.28
CA GLY A 128 6.47 -16.07 10.58
C GLY A 128 7.87 -16.49 10.14
N ASP A 129 8.87 -15.84 10.74
CA ASP A 129 10.28 -16.03 10.41
C ASP A 129 10.83 -17.40 10.88
N GLU A 130 10.04 -18.18 11.62
CA GLU A 130 10.41 -19.52 12.09
C GLU A 130 10.39 -20.58 10.98
N ARG A 131 9.64 -20.33 9.89
CA ARG A 131 9.58 -21.21 8.71
C ARG A 131 10.47 -20.64 7.60
N PRO A 132 11.56 -21.33 7.17
CA PRO A 132 12.53 -20.78 6.23
C PRO A 132 11.93 -20.27 4.90
N GLU A 133 10.97 -21.00 4.34
CA GLU A 133 10.27 -20.63 3.11
C GLU A 133 9.37 -19.39 3.28
N VAL A 134 8.79 -19.22 4.48
CA VAL A 134 7.95 -18.07 4.83
C VAL A 134 8.85 -16.86 5.10
N ALA A 135 9.95 -17.03 5.81
CA ALA A 135 10.97 -16.01 6.04
C ALA A 135 11.53 -15.48 4.71
N ALA A 136 11.82 -16.36 3.75
CA ALA A 136 12.26 -15.95 2.41
C ALA A 136 11.18 -15.14 1.66
N ALA A 137 9.91 -15.55 1.76
CA ALA A 137 8.79 -14.81 1.16
C ALA A 137 8.53 -13.45 1.85
N ILE A 138 8.74 -13.37 3.17
CA ILE A 138 8.71 -12.11 3.94
C ILE A 138 9.81 -11.19 3.43
N ALA A 139 11.06 -11.65 3.39
CA ALA A 139 12.20 -10.85 2.94
C ALA A 139 12.01 -10.32 1.52
N LYS A 140 11.55 -11.17 0.58
CA LYS A 140 11.22 -10.76 -0.79
C LYS A 140 10.13 -9.68 -0.84
N SER A 141 9.11 -9.80 0.02
CA SER A 141 8.01 -8.84 0.08
C SER A 141 8.44 -7.50 0.69
N ASP A 142 9.26 -7.53 1.73
CA ASP A 142 9.83 -6.33 2.35
C ASP A 142 10.77 -5.61 1.37
N GLU A 143 11.63 -6.34 0.66
CA GLU A 143 12.52 -5.77 -0.36
C GLU A 143 11.72 -5.09 -1.49
N ALA A 144 10.65 -5.74 -1.97
CA ALA A 144 9.76 -5.15 -2.97
C ALA A 144 9.06 -3.88 -2.43
N ALA A 145 8.59 -3.89 -1.19
CA ALA A 145 7.97 -2.73 -0.55
C ALA A 145 8.98 -1.58 -0.35
N ASP A 146 10.21 -1.90 0.08
CA ASP A 146 11.27 -0.93 0.27
C ASP A 146 11.71 -0.31 -1.05
N SER A 147 11.81 -1.10 -2.12
CA SER A 147 12.06 -0.61 -3.47
C SER A 147 11.00 0.42 -3.89
N LEU A 148 9.71 0.12 -3.68
CA LEU A 148 8.62 1.08 -3.94
C LEU A 148 8.72 2.33 -3.06
N ALA A 149 9.14 2.19 -1.80
CA ALA A 149 9.29 3.32 -0.88
C ALA A 149 10.42 4.28 -1.29
N THR A 150 11.47 3.81 -1.98
CA THR A 150 12.53 4.69 -2.51
C THR A 150 12.00 5.72 -3.51
N ALA A 151 10.90 5.42 -4.19
CA ALA A 151 10.30 6.30 -5.18
C ALA A 151 9.38 7.37 -4.56
N PHE A 152 9.06 7.33 -3.27
CA PHE A 152 8.07 8.23 -2.66
C PHE A 152 8.40 9.72 -2.89
N ALA A 153 9.65 10.13 -2.66
CA ALA A 153 10.05 11.52 -2.86
C ALA A 153 9.89 11.95 -4.34
N ALA A 154 10.35 11.12 -5.28
CA ALA A 154 10.21 11.39 -6.73
C ALA A 154 8.74 11.38 -7.19
N GLN A 155 7.89 10.55 -6.57
CA GLN A 155 6.46 10.52 -6.88
C GLN A 155 5.74 11.82 -6.51
N LEU A 156 6.31 12.66 -5.63
CA LEU A 156 5.74 13.95 -5.30
C LEU A 156 5.64 14.86 -6.54
N GLU A 157 6.63 14.81 -7.43
CA GLU A 157 6.69 15.64 -8.65
C GLU A 157 5.61 15.29 -9.67
N THR A 158 5.16 14.03 -9.64
CA THR A 158 4.13 13.51 -10.57
C THR A 158 2.77 13.34 -9.89
N ALA A 159 2.67 13.68 -8.60
CA ALA A 159 1.41 13.63 -7.88
C ALA A 159 0.52 14.78 -8.35
N ASP A 160 -0.54 14.45 -9.08
CA ASP A 160 -1.65 15.38 -9.29
C ASP A 160 -2.25 15.70 -7.93
N SER A 161 -1.86 16.87 -7.41
CA SER A 161 -2.06 17.27 -6.02
C SER A 161 -3.03 18.43 -5.94
N GLY A 162 -4.14 18.31 -6.70
CA GLY A 162 -5.31 19.15 -6.50
C GLY A 162 -5.59 19.37 -5.00
N ALA A 163 -6.23 20.49 -4.66
CA ALA A 163 -6.37 20.88 -3.25
C ALA A 163 -7.07 19.81 -2.38
N GLY A 164 -7.92 18.95 -2.99
CA GLY A 164 -8.62 17.85 -2.31
C GLY A 164 -7.67 16.86 -1.63
N PRO A 165 -6.86 16.07 -2.40
CA PRO A 165 -5.93 15.11 -1.84
C PRO A 165 -4.99 15.65 -0.75
N ARG A 166 -4.48 16.88 -0.95
CA ARG A 166 -3.62 17.56 0.04
C ARG A 166 -4.35 17.88 1.34
N ARG A 167 -5.58 18.41 1.24
CA ARG A 167 -6.40 18.73 2.42
C ARG A 167 -6.80 17.47 3.17
N GLU A 168 -7.11 16.37 2.48
CA GLU A 168 -7.37 15.09 3.14
C GLU A 168 -6.14 14.58 3.90
N ALA A 169 -4.97 14.57 3.25
CA ALA A 169 -3.71 14.17 3.87
C ALA A 169 -3.40 15.03 5.12
N ALA A 170 -3.49 16.35 4.99
CA ALA A 170 -3.26 17.28 6.09
C ALA A 170 -4.27 17.07 7.23
N ALA A 171 -5.56 16.92 6.91
CA ALA A 171 -6.60 16.67 7.90
C ALA A 171 -6.34 15.36 8.66
N LYS A 172 -5.89 14.29 7.98
CA LYS A 172 -5.56 13.03 8.63
C LYS A 172 -4.38 13.15 9.57
N VAL A 173 -3.32 13.84 9.15
CA VAL A 173 -2.15 14.10 10.02
C VAL A 173 -2.56 14.91 11.24
N VAL A 174 -3.27 16.04 11.05
CA VAL A 174 -3.67 16.93 12.15
C VAL A 174 -4.58 16.22 13.15
N THR A 175 -5.59 15.49 12.67
CA THR A 175 -6.59 14.84 13.54
C THR A 175 -6.05 13.63 14.30
N ASN A 176 -5.00 12.99 13.79
CA ASN A 176 -4.43 11.77 14.37
C ASN A 176 -2.98 11.91 14.86
N HIS A 177 -2.42 13.13 14.89
CA HIS A 177 -0.99 13.35 15.14
C HIS A 177 -0.51 12.72 16.44
N ALA A 178 -1.26 12.87 17.55
CA ALA A 178 -0.87 12.31 18.84
C ALA A 178 -0.67 10.78 18.80
N ALA A 179 -1.59 10.06 18.14
CA ALA A 179 -1.48 8.60 17.99
C ALA A 179 -0.35 8.20 17.03
N VAL A 180 -0.07 9.01 16.01
CA VAL A 180 1.04 8.78 15.08
C VAL A 180 2.39 9.01 15.77
N VAL A 181 2.52 10.09 16.55
CA VAL A 181 3.69 10.36 17.38
C VAL A 181 3.92 9.21 18.33
N GLU A 182 2.88 8.81 19.08
CA GLU A 182 2.96 7.69 20.03
C GLU A 182 3.40 6.38 19.33
N ASP A 183 2.82 6.02 18.18
CA ASP A 183 3.24 4.84 17.43
C ASP A 183 4.70 4.94 16.98
N CYS A 184 5.16 6.11 16.54
CA CYS A 184 6.51 6.34 16.03
C CYS A 184 7.59 6.37 17.10
N THR A 185 7.23 6.64 18.35
CA THR A 185 8.17 6.80 19.47
C THR A 185 8.04 5.68 20.50
N ARG A 186 7.13 4.72 20.32
CA ARG A 186 6.94 3.63 21.27
C ARG A 186 8.12 2.66 21.27
N GLU A 187 8.67 2.37 22.45
CA GLU A 187 9.76 1.40 22.65
C GLU A 187 9.33 -0.04 22.35
N ASP A 188 8.10 -0.44 22.71
CA ASP A 188 7.50 -1.73 22.34
C ASP A 188 6.26 -1.54 21.46
N PRO A 189 6.40 -1.47 20.12
CA PRO A 189 5.28 -1.29 19.20
C PRO A 189 4.25 -2.42 19.28
N LEU A 190 2.95 -2.06 19.27
CA LEU A 190 1.85 -3.03 19.32
C LEU A 190 1.69 -3.84 18.03
N SER A 191 2.13 -3.29 16.90
CA SER A 191 2.03 -3.93 15.59
C SER A 191 3.25 -3.58 14.75
N GLN A 192 3.55 -4.42 13.76
CA GLN A 192 4.62 -4.16 12.79
C GLN A 192 5.96 -3.85 13.47
N LYS A 193 6.36 -4.69 14.45
CA LYS A 193 7.54 -4.52 15.29
C LYS A 193 8.88 -4.45 14.53
N HIS A 194 8.89 -4.89 13.28
CA HIS A 194 10.06 -4.87 12.39
C HIS A 194 10.38 -3.46 11.86
N PHE A 195 9.43 -2.51 11.89
CA PHE A 195 9.72 -1.14 11.50
C PHE A 195 10.48 -0.41 12.62
N PRO A 196 11.54 0.36 12.29
CA PRO A 196 12.27 1.15 13.28
C PRO A 196 11.40 2.28 13.85
N ARG A 197 11.70 2.68 15.09
CA ARG A 197 11.02 3.75 15.85
C ARG A 197 12.01 4.77 16.36
N ALA A 198 11.58 6.04 16.40
CA ALA A 198 12.36 7.16 16.91
C ALA A 198 12.06 7.38 18.40
N THR A 199 12.41 6.39 19.24
CA THR A 199 11.93 6.28 20.62
C THR A 199 12.27 7.47 21.53
N ALA A 200 13.37 8.18 21.24
CA ALA A 200 13.84 9.30 22.03
C ALA A 200 13.47 10.69 21.49
N ALA A 201 12.67 10.79 20.42
CA ALA A 201 12.50 12.03 19.67
C ALA A 201 11.05 12.55 19.60
N VAL A 202 10.32 12.49 20.72
CA VAL A 202 8.87 12.73 20.75
C VAL A 202 8.47 14.10 20.22
N GLU A 203 9.13 15.16 20.68
CA GLU A 203 8.81 16.52 20.25
C GLU A 203 9.30 16.76 18.82
N GLY A 204 10.46 16.20 18.46
CA GLY A 204 11.00 16.26 17.11
C GLY A 204 10.06 15.62 16.08
N VAL A 205 9.47 14.45 16.39
CA VAL A 205 8.47 13.80 15.54
C VAL A 205 7.24 14.70 15.36
N ASP A 206 6.68 15.22 16.45
CA ASP A 206 5.48 16.06 16.42
C ASP A 206 5.70 17.34 15.58
N VAL A 207 6.85 18.00 15.75
CA VAL A 207 7.24 19.18 14.96
C VAL A 207 7.32 18.86 13.46
N VAL A 208 7.95 17.75 13.08
CA VAL A 208 8.05 17.34 11.67
C VAL A 208 6.68 17.00 11.08
N LEU A 209 5.79 16.36 11.83
CA LEU A 209 4.44 16.06 11.36
C LEU A 209 3.58 17.31 11.18
N ARG A 210 3.67 18.28 12.11
CA ARG A 210 3.03 19.59 11.95
C ARG A 210 3.59 20.34 10.75
N HIS A 211 4.91 20.29 10.54
CA HIS A 211 5.54 20.90 9.39
C HIS A 211 5.07 20.25 8.07
N ALA A 212 5.00 18.92 8.01
CA ALA A 212 4.44 18.21 6.85
C ALA A 212 2.99 18.63 6.57
N ALA A 213 2.15 18.78 7.60
CA ALA A 213 0.80 19.31 7.43
C ALA A 213 0.79 20.77 6.92
N SER A 214 1.71 21.61 7.40
CA SER A 214 1.89 22.98 6.89
C SER A 214 2.29 22.99 5.41
N VAL A 215 3.25 22.15 5.01
CA VAL A 215 3.67 21.99 3.60
C VAL A 215 2.50 21.57 2.72
N LEU A 216 1.68 20.60 3.15
CA LEU A 216 0.48 20.16 2.42
C LEU A 216 -0.54 21.29 2.23
N LEU A 217 -0.61 22.23 3.18
CA LEU A 217 -1.52 23.38 3.18
C LEU A 217 -0.92 24.66 2.56
N SER A 218 0.35 24.65 2.17
CA SER A 218 1.14 25.86 1.84
C SER A 218 0.76 26.61 0.56
N GLY A 219 -0.15 26.08 -0.27
CA GLY A 219 -0.63 26.76 -1.48
C GLY A 219 -0.65 25.87 -2.72
N GLU A 220 -0.34 26.43 -3.88
CA GLU A 220 -0.43 25.73 -5.18
C GLU A 220 0.78 24.82 -5.46
N ASP A 221 1.98 25.13 -4.93
CA ASP A 221 3.19 24.35 -5.19
C ASP A 221 3.71 23.63 -3.93
N VAL A 222 3.12 22.45 -3.66
CA VAL A 222 3.55 21.58 -2.57
C VAL A 222 4.95 21.00 -2.78
N VAL A 223 5.36 20.84 -4.04
CA VAL A 223 6.65 20.25 -4.41
C VAL A 223 7.75 21.23 -4.03
N GLU A 224 7.63 22.50 -4.44
CA GLU A 224 8.57 23.55 -4.09
C GLU A 224 8.62 23.78 -2.57
N ALA A 225 7.46 23.80 -1.90
CA ALA A 225 7.41 23.93 -0.45
C ALA A 225 8.16 22.80 0.27
N ALA A 226 8.01 21.55 -0.18
CA ALA A 226 8.71 20.41 0.40
C ALA A 226 10.22 20.40 0.09
N GLN A 227 10.60 20.72 -1.16
CA GLN A 227 11.98 20.61 -1.64
C GLN A 227 12.86 21.79 -1.24
N LYS A 228 12.32 23.01 -1.21
CA LYS A 228 13.08 24.26 -1.02
C LYS A 228 12.62 25.10 0.16
N GLY A 229 11.44 24.82 0.72
CA GLY A 229 10.95 25.53 1.90
C GLY A 229 11.88 25.38 3.10
N PRO A 230 11.82 26.28 4.09
CA PRO A 230 12.63 26.13 5.30
C PRO A 230 12.27 24.83 6.03
N LEU A 231 13.29 24.10 6.50
CA LEU A 231 13.06 22.97 7.41
C LEU A 231 12.54 23.46 8.76
N PRO A 232 11.78 22.64 9.51
CA PRO A 232 11.34 23.03 10.83
C PRO A 232 12.53 23.14 11.80
N GLU A 233 12.47 24.13 12.69
CA GLU A 233 13.37 24.21 13.84
C GLU A 233 12.98 23.15 14.86
N LEU A 234 13.91 22.25 15.18
CA LEU A 234 13.70 21.23 16.20
C LEU A 234 14.04 21.79 17.59
N PRO A 235 13.31 21.35 18.65
CA PRO A 235 13.65 21.68 20.03
C PRO A 235 15.10 21.32 20.40
N GLU A 236 15.64 22.00 21.41
CA GLU A 236 16.98 21.69 21.90
C GLU A 236 17.08 20.23 22.37
N GLY A 237 18.10 19.51 21.92
CA GLY A 237 18.32 18.09 22.25
C GLY A 237 17.63 17.11 21.32
N GLU A 238 16.75 17.56 20.41
CA GLU A 238 16.09 16.70 19.42
C GLU A 238 17.01 16.39 18.22
N SER A 239 16.97 15.14 17.75
CA SER A 239 17.83 14.67 16.68
C SER A 239 17.14 14.77 15.32
N ARG A 240 17.78 15.48 14.36
CA ARG A 240 17.31 15.54 12.97
C ARG A 240 17.22 14.15 12.32
N THR A 241 18.19 13.28 12.58
CA THR A 241 18.18 11.90 12.08
C THR A 241 17.02 11.10 12.66
N ALA A 242 16.68 11.28 13.94
CA ALA A 242 15.53 10.61 14.55
C ALA A 242 14.20 11.14 13.99
N ALA A 243 14.10 12.45 13.76
CA ALA A 243 12.93 13.06 13.14
C ALA A 243 12.75 12.62 11.67
N ALA A 244 13.85 12.50 10.91
CA ALA A 244 13.85 11.94 9.55
C ALA A 244 13.40 10.48 9.55
N LEU A 245 13.93 9.65 10.46
CA LEU A 245 13.50 8.27 10.65
C LEU A 245 12.00 8.19 10.91
N ALA A 246 11.47 9.04 11.79
CA ALA A 246 10.04 9.07 12.08
C ALA A 246 9.22 9.42 10.84
N ALA A 247 9.61 10.43 10.06
CA ALA A 247 8.92 10.78 8.81
C ALA A 247 8.90 9.62 7.81
N ARG A 248 10.03 8.89 7.63
CA ARG A 248 10.08 7.68 6.80
C ARG A 248 9.18 6.57 7.35
N THR A 249 9.20 6.36 8.67
CA THR A 249 8.34 5.37 9.33
C THR A 249 6.87 5.69 9.11
N VAL A 250 6.44 6.95 9.26
CA VAL A 250 5.05 7.34 8.97
C VAL A 250 4.70 7.09 7.51
N ALA A 251 5.56 7.47 6.57
CA ALA A 251 5.31 7.24 5.14
C ALA A 251 5.09 5.75 4.82
N LYS A 252 5.90 4.87 5.42
CA LYS A 252 5.79 3.41 5.28
C LYS A 252 4.59 2.80 6.02
N ARG A 253 4.17 3.41 7.14
CA ARG A 253 3.04 2.95 7.95
C ARG A 253 1.68 3.26 7.34
N LEU A 254 1.59 4.24 6.43
CA LEU A 254 0.36 4.59 5.73
C LEU A 254 -0.17 3.40 4.92
N CYS A 255 -1.44 3.06 5.11
CA CYS A 255 -2.13 2.00 4.40
C CYS A 255 -3.27 2.55 3.54
N VAL A 256 -3.20 2.28 2.24
CA VAL A 256 -4.21 2.64 1.25
C VAL A 256 -5.04 1.41 0.90
N PRO A 257 -6.39 1.50 0.86
CA PRO A 257 -7.22 2.70 1.03
C PRO A 257 -7.68 2.99 2.47
N ARG A 258 -7.22 2.19 3.46
CA ARG A 258 -7.75 2.23 4.84
C ARG A 258 -7.62 3.61 5.50
N ASP A 259 -6.46 4.23 5.38
CA ASP A 259 -6.16 5.46 6.11
C ASP A 259 -6.64 6.70 5.35
N MET A 260 -6.52 6.69 4.01
CA MET A 260 -6.96 7.70 3.04
C MET A 260 -6.91 7.12 1.61
N GLY A 261 -7.44 7.86 0.63
CA GLY A 261 -7.35 7.48 -0.80
C GLY A 261 -5.93 7.54 -1.37
N ALA A 262 -5.70 6.81 -2.47
CA ALA A 262 -4.37 6.69 -3.09
C ALA A 262 -3.72 8.04 -3.48
N PRO A 263 -4.45 9.03 -4.04
CA PRO A 263 -3.87 10.35 -4.34
C PRO A 263 -3.35 11.07 -3.09
N SER A 264 -4.14 11.05 -2.01
CA SER A 264 -3.82 11.70 -0.73
C SER A 264 -2.59 11.05 -0.07
N ALA A 265 -2.53 9.72 -0.09
CA ALA A 265 -1.39 8.98 0.45
C ALA A 265 -0.11 9.21 -0.37
N ARG A 266 -0.21 9.29 -1.70
CA ARG A 266 0.93 9.58 -2.59
C ARG A 266 1.58 10.91 -2.23
N VAL A 267 0.78 11.98 -2.10
CA VAL A 267 1.31 13.30 -1.74
C VAL A 267 1.89 13.31 -0.33
N LEU A 268 1.21 12.72 0.66
CA LEU A 268 1.72 12.65 2.03
C LEU A 268 3.05 11.89 2.13
N ARG A 269 3.15 10.72 1.50
CA ARG A 269 4.39 9.94 1.46
C ARG A 269 5.51 10.71 0.78
N GLY A 270 5.21 11.39 -0.32
CA GLY A 270 6.18 12.23 -1.02
C GLY A 270 6.71 13.38 -0.19
N VAL A 271 5.83 14.12 0.51
CA VAL A 271 6.22 15.18 1.43
C VAL A 271 7.08 14.64 2.57
N LEU A 272 6.64 13.57 3.25
CA LEU A 272 7.38 12.98 4.36
C LEU A 272 8.76 12.45 3.94
N ALA A 273 8.84 11.77 2.80
CA ALA A 273 10.10 11.26 2.26
C ALA A 273 11.05 12.39 1.87
N THR A 274 10.53 13.46 1.24
CA THR A 274 11.34 14.64 0.87
C THR A 274 11.88 15.36 2.10
N LEU A 275 11.04 15.56 3.13
CA LEU A 275 11.47 16.18 4.38
C LEU A 275 12.51 15.32 5.11
N ALA A 276 12.33 13.99 5.13
CA ALA A 276 13.30 13.08 5.73
C ALA A 276 14.67 13.15 5.03
N ASP A 277 14.69 13.12 3.69
CA ASP A 277 15.92 13.24 2.90
C ASP A 277 16.66 14.55 3.19
N ARG A 278 15.93 15.64 3.42
CA ARG A 278 16.51 16.95 3.71
C ARG A 278 17.02 17.06 5.15
N LEU A 279 16.25 16.57 6.12
CA LEU A 279 16.67 16.53 7.54
C LEU A 279 17.95 15.73 7.77
N GLU A 280 18.24 14.73 6.93
CA GLU A 280 19.48 13.94 7.00
C GLU A 280 20.69 14.64 6.35
N LYS A 281 20.47 15.59 5.43
CA LYS A 281 21.52 16.21 4.60
C LYS A 281 21.88 17.63 5.02
N GLU A 282 20.90 18.41 5.48
CA GLU A 282 21.03 19.81 5.91
C GLU A 282 21.25 19.91 7.42
#